data_AF-U5F538-F1
#
_entry.id   AF-U5F538-F1
#
_cell.length_a   1.000
_cell.length_b   1.000
_cell.length_c   1.000
_cell.angle_alpha   90.00
_cell.angle_beta   90.00
_cell.angle_gamma   90.00
#
_symmetry.space_group_name_H-M   'P 1'
#
loop_
_entity.id
_entity.type
_entity.pdbx_description
1 polymer ?
#
loop_
_entity_poly.entity_id
_entity_poly.type
_entity_poly.pdbx_seq_one_letter_code
_entity_poly.pdbx_strand_id
1 'polypeptide(L)'
;MRKNNSNMRQNWFKYVCIVGIVVLIIGNINNKNFFSMSLFDILTLIIMLFVSYYLVEKKSDKRIRQSKIEETLNLIKKDIEEITITYFTGDYQRKYTMLSRRISNKVIILEKYDKDFCIENEVKEFKDKFLQFDTLIGNHITNIDEIKVVMKDIENYKDMMLQKLDNIFMGIF
;
A
#
# COMPACT_ATOMS: atom_id res chain seq x y z
N MET A 1 -7.42 -1.96 -16.87
CA MET A 1 -7.80 -0.64 -16.32
C MET A 1 -6.62 0.26 -15.91
N ARG A 2 -5.53 -0.24 -15.28
CA ARG A 2 -4.34 0.57 -14.92
C ARG A 2 -3.65 1.31 -16.08
N LYS A 3 -3.56 0.68 -17.27
CA LYS A 3 -2.91 1.24 -18.47
C LYS A 3 -3.65 2.45 -19.10
N ASN A 4 -4.95 2.60 -18.82
CA ASN A 4 -5.75 3.70 -19.38
C ASN A 4 -5.56 5.01 -18.58
N ASN A 5 -5.37 4.91 -17.26
CA ASN A 5 -5.13 6.06 -16.40
C ASN A 5 -3.72 6.66 -16.57
N SER A 6 -2.70 5.84 -16.87
CA SER A 6 -1.37 6.36 -17.19
C SER A 6 -1.37 7.14 -18.51
N ASN A 7 -2.08 6.62 -19.53
CA ASN A 7 -2.20 7.29 -20.83
C ASN A 7 -2.98 8.62 -20.72
N MET A 8 -4.04 8.67 -19.93
CA MET A 8 -4.76 9.94 -19.68
C MET A 8 -3.89 10.96 -18.92
N ARG A 9 -3.13 10.54 -17.91
CA ARG A 9 -2.21 11.43 -17.18
C ARG A 9 -1.10 11.98 -18.08
N GLN A 10 -0.50 11.13 -18.93
CA GLN A 10 0.50 11.56 -19.91
C GLN A 10 -0.08 12.53 -20.94
N ASN A 11 -1.29 12.28 -21.43
CA ASN A 11 -1.94 13.16 -22.38
C ASN A 11 -2.29 14.52 -21.75
N TRP A 12 -2.83 14.54 -20.53
CA TRP A 12 -3.11 15.78 -19.80
C TRP A 12 -1.84 16.62 -19.57
N PHE A 13 -0.73 15.99 -19.16
CA PHE A 13 0.54 16.67 -18.98
C PHE A 13 1.06 17.29 -20.29
N LYS A 14 0.94 16.58 -21.42
CA LYS A 14 1.26 17.13 -22.74
C LYS A 14 0.44 18.39 -23.06
N TYR A 15 -0.86 18.38 -22.79
CA TYR A 15 -1.72 19.54 -23.02
C TYR A 15 -1.32 20.73 -22.13
N VAL A 16 -1.02 20.50 -20.85
CA VAL A 16 -0.54 21.56 -19.94
C VAL A 16 0.78 22.15 -20.42
N CYS A 17 1.72 21.32 -20.86
CA CYS A 17 3.00 21.80 -21.42
C CYS A 17 2.79 22.63 -22.69
N ILE A 18 1.93 22.19 -23.62
CA ILE A 18 1.65 22.91 -24.87
C ILE A 18 1.01 24.27 -24.57
N VAL A 19 0.01 24.31 -23.69
CA VAL A 19 -0.64 25.57 -23.30
C VAL A 19 0.35 26.50 -22.61
N GLY A 20 1.20 25.98 -21.71
CA GLY A 20 2.24 26.76 -21.05
C GLY A 20 3.26 27.37 -22.03
N ILE A 21 3.69 26.61 -23.03
CA ILE A 21 4.60 27.08 -24.09
C ILE A 21 3.94 28.19 -24.92
N VAL A 22 2.68 28.01 -25.31
CA VAL A 22 1.93 29.02 -26.09
C VAL A 22 1.76 30.33 -25.31
N VAL A 23 1.43 30.26 -24.02
CA VAL A 23 1.32 31.44 -23.15
C VAL A 23 2.67 32.15 -22.99
N LEU A 24 3.76 31.41 -22.82
CA LEU A 24 5.10 31.99 -22.72
C LEU A 24 5.53 32.69 -24.01
N ILE A 25 5.23 32.12 -25.17
CA ILE A 25 5.51 32.73 -26.48
C ILE A 25 4.70 34.01 -26.62
N ILE A 26 3.37 33.96 -26.44
CA ILE A 26 2.50 35.14 -26.60
C ILE A 26 2.88 36.26 -25.64
N GLY A 27 3.16 35.93 -24.38
CA GLY A 27 3.56 36.90 -23.36
C GLY A 27 4.93 37.56 -23.61
N ASN A 28 5.81 36.93 -24.41
CA ASN A 28 7.15 37.43 -24.70
C ASN A 28 7.38 37.83 -26.17
N ILE A 29 6.34 37.90 -27.01
CA ILE A 29 6.43 38.27 -28.44
C ILE A 29 7.24 39.56 -28.69
N ASN A 30 7.12 40.56 -27.81
CA ASN A 30 7.82 41.84 -27.93
C ASN A 30 9.20 41.86 -27.25
N ASN A 31 9.59 40.80 -26.55
CA ASN A 31 10.82 40.74 -25.78
C ASN A 31 11.94 40.06 -26.57
N LYS A 32 12.72 40.85 -27.33
CA LYS A 32 13.80 40.34 -28.20
C LYS A 32 14.85 39.52 -27.45
N ASN A 33 15.04 39.78 -26.15
CA ASN A 33 15.97 39.05 -25.30
C ASN A 33 15.50 37.63 -24.96
N PHE A 34 14.18 37.36 -25.04
CA PHE A 34 13.62 36.04 -24.81
C PHE A 34 13.93 35.10 -25.98
N PHE A 35 13.88 35.61 -27.21
CA PHE A 35 14.23 34.87 -28.42
C PHE A 35 15.75 34.81 -28.68
N SER A 36 16.55 35.58 -27.93
CA SER A 36 18.02 35.51 -27.98
C SER A 36 18.61 34.53 -26.97
N MET A 37 17.78 33.77 -26.26
CA MET A 37 18.24 32.75 -25.32
C MET A 37 19.12 31.73 -26.05
N SER A 38 20.23 31.35 -25.43
CA SER A 38 21.14 30.40 -26.07
C SER A 38 20.50 29.02 -26.16
N LEU A 39 20.89 28.23 -27.16
CA LEU A 39 20.47 26.82 -27.26
C LEU A 39 20.75 26.02 -25.98
N PHE A 40 21.80 26.40 -25.24
CA PHE A 40 22.16 25.81 -23.96
C PHE A 40 21.12 26.10 -22.86
N ASP A 41 20.59 27.32 -22.79
CA ASP A 41 19.56 27.69 -21.81
C ASP A 41 18.25 26.94 -22.08
N ILE A 42 17.88 26.83 -23.36
CA ILE A 42 16.69 26.08 -23.80
C ILE A 42 16.83 24.60 -23.44
N LEU A 43 17.98 23.99 -23.73
CA LEU A 43 18.27 22.60 -23.36
C LEU A 43 18.23 22.38 -21.85
N THR A 44 18.81 23.31 -21.10
CA THR A 44 18.83 23.25 -19.63
C THR A 44 17.41 23.30 -19.05
N LEU A 45 16.54 24.16 -19.58
CA LEU A 45 15.13 24.22 -19.20
C LEU A 45 14.39 22.92 -19.52
N ILE A 46 14.62 22.33 -20.69
CA ILE A 46 14.01 21.05 -21.07
C ILE A 46 14.44 19.95 -20.09
N ILE A 47 15.74 19.86 -19.76
CA ILE A 47 16.26 18.88 -18.80
C ILE A 47 15.62 19.10 -17.41
N MET A 48 15.55 20.35 -16.93
CA MET A 48 14.91 20.66 -15.65
C MET A 48 13.44 20.24 -15.62
N LEU A 49 12.68 20.46 -16.70
CA LEU A 49 11.29 20.04 -16.81
C LEU A 49 11.15 18.51 -16.75
N PHE A 50 11.99 17.79 -17.48
CA PHE A 50 12.00 16.32 -17.45
C PHE A 50 12.35 15.77 -16.07
N VAL A 51 13.40 16.30 -15.43
CA VAL A 51 13.82 15.89 -14.09
C VAL A 51 12.72 16.19 -13.07
N SER A 52 12.13 17.38 -13.12
CA SER A 52 11.05 17.78 -12.22
C SER A 52 9.84 16.87 -12.37
N TYR A 53 9.42 16.59 -13.61
CA TYR A 53 8.33 15.67 -13.90
C TYR A 53 8.62 14.27 -13.35
N TYR A 54 9.80 13.73 -13.65
CA TYR A 54 10.20 12.40 -13.20
C TYR A 54 10.24 12.28 -11.67
N LEU A 55 10.75 13.29 -10.98
CA LEU A 55 10.78 13.33 -9.51
C LEU A 55 9.36 13.39 -8.92
N VAL A 56 8.47 14.18 -9.51
CA VAL A 56 7.07 14.28 -9.08
C VAL A 56 6.33 12.96 -9.30
N GLU A 57 6.51 12.32 -10.47
CA GLU A 57 5.89 11.04 -10.79
C GLU A 57 6.39 9.94 -9.84
N LYS A 58 7.71 9.85 -9.61
CA LYS A 58 8.30 8.91 -8.66
C LYS A 58 7.75 9.10 -7.23
N LYS A 59 7.59 10.36 -6.79
CA LYS A 59 7.01 10.68 -5.48
C LYS A 59 5.53 10.29 -5.42
N SER A 60 4.78 10.50 -6.51
CA SER A 60 3.37 10.10 -6.61
C SER A 60 3.22 8.58 -6.53
N ASP A 61 4.03 7.83 -7.25
CA ASP A 61 4.00 6.36 -7.24
C ASP A 61 4.34 5.79 -5.86
N LYS A 62 5.33 6.37 -5.16
CA LYS A 62 5.63 5.98 -3.77
C LYS A 62 4.41 6.17 -2.87
N ARG A 63 3.74 7.31 -2.94
CA ARG A 63 2.51 7.58 -2.15
C ARG A 63 1.38 6.62 -2.48
N ILE A 64 1.18 6.29 -3.76
CA ILE A 64 0.16 5.33 -4.18
C ILE A 64 0.48 3.93 -3.63
N ARG A 65 1.76 3.52 -3.61
CA ARG A 65 2.16 2.25 -3.00
C ARG A 65 1.91 2.24 -1.49
N GLN A 66 2.31 3.29 -0.78
CA GLN A 66 2.05 3.45 0.66
C GLN A 66 0.55 3.32 0.98
N SER A 67 -0.30 4.08 0.28
CA SER A 67 -1.75 4.04 0.47
C SER A 67 -2.36 2.64 0.25
N LYS A 68 -1.85 1.87 -0.73
CA LYS A 68 -2.31 0.49 -0.96
C LYS A 68 -1.88 -0.48 0.14
N ILE A 69 -0.70 -0.26 0.72
CA ILE A 69 -0.22 -1.08 1.83
C ILE A 69 -1.01 -0.74 3.09
N GLU A 70 -1.27 0.53 3.38
CA GLU A 70 -2.17 0.96 4.44
C GLU A 70 -3.56 0.34 4.31
N GLU A 71 -4.15 0.36 3.11
CA GLU A 71 -5.44 -0.31 2.85
C GLU A 71 -5.34 -1.82 3.15
N THR A 72 -4.24 -2.46 2.75
CA THR A 72 -4.00 -3.89 3.01
C THR A 72 -3.89 -4.18 4.50
N LEU A 73 -3.13 -3.38 5.25
CA LEU A 73 -2.98 -3.48 6.71
C LEU A 73 -4.32 -3.30 7.41
N ASN A 74 -5.09 -2.28 7.05
CA ASN A 74 -6.41 -2.02 7.63
C ASN A 74 -7.39 -3.17 7.39
N LEU A 75 -7.33 -3.80 6.20
CA LEU A 75 -8.15 -4.98 5.93
C LEU A 75 -7.71 -6.19 6.77
N ILE A 76 -6.42 -6.40 7.00
CA ILE A 76 -5.94 -7.46 7.89
C ILE A 76 -6.38 -7.18 9.33
N LYS A 77 -6.21 -5.95 9.82
CA LYS A 77 -6.65 -5.55 11.18
C LYS A 77 -8.14 -5.83 11.38
N LYS A 78 -8.96 -5.40 10.44
CA LYS A 78 -10.41 -5.66 10.45
C LYS A 78 -10.73 -7.15 10.48
N ASP A 79 -10.04 -7.95 9.67
CA ASP A 79 -10.23 -9.41 9.64
C ASP A 79 -9.87 -10.05 10.99
N ILE A 80 -8.79 -9.58 11.62
CA ILE A 80 -8.35 -10.06 12.94
C ILE A 80 -9.33 -9.63 14.05
N GLU A 81 -9.79 -8.39 14.03
CA GLU A 81 -10.77 -7.85 14.99
C GLU A 81 -12.15 -8.54 14.91
N GLU A 82 -12.52 -9.05 13.73
CA GLU A 82 -13.75 -9.82 13.53
C GLU A 82 -13.76 -11.12 14.38
N ILE A 83 -12.58 -11.64 14.73
CA ILE A 83 -12.43 -12.86 15.53
C ILE A 83 -12.72 -12.53 17.00
N THR A 84 -13.96 -12.85 17.39
CA THR A 84 -14.50 -12.67 18.73
C THR A 84 -15.25 -13.94 19.16
N ILE A 85 -15.69 -14.04 20.42
CA ILE A 85 -16.47 -15.21 20.89
C ILE A 85 -17.70 -15.46 20.00
N THR A 86 -18.37 -14.40 19.53
CA THR A 86 -19.56 -14.51 18.69
C THR A 86 -19.24 -15.00 17.28
N TYR A 87 -18.00 -14.84 16.81
CA TYR A 87 -17.53 -15.37 15.53
C TYR A 87 -17.64 -16.90 15.47
N PHE A 88 -17.40 -17.57 16.59
CA PHE A 88 -17.42 -19.04 16.70
C PHE A 88 -18.83 -19.62 16.81
N THR A 89 -19.86 -18.88 16.37
CA THR A 89 -21.24 -19.36 16.32
C THR A 89 -21.67 -19.76 14.90
N GLY A 90 -22.43 -20.85 14.80
CA GLY A 90 -22.95 -21.38 13.53
C GLY A 90 -21.86 -22.10 12.71
N ASP A 91 -21.78 -21.81 11.40
CA ASP A 91 -20.79 -22.40 10.48
C ASP A 91 -19.39 -21.75 10.64
N TYR A 92 -18.85 -21.78 11.86
CA TYR A 92 -17.61 -21.07 12.19
C TYR A 92 -16.37 -21.68 11.56
N GLN A 93 -16.34 -23.00 11.35
CA GLN A 93 -15.20 -23.69 10.72
C GLN A 93 -14.95 -23.18 9.31
N ARG A 94 -16.02 -23.11 8.50
CA ARG A 94 -15.95 -22.60 7.14
C ARG A 94 -15.61 -21.11 7.11
N LYS A 95 -16.26 -20.31 7.97
CA LYS A 95 -15.98 -18.88 8.10
C LYS A 95 -14.50 -18.63 8.39
N TYR A 96 -13.97 -19.31 9.41
CA TYR A 96 -12.58 -19.19 9.82
C TYR A 96 -11.62 -19.61 8.71
N THR A 97 -11.89 -20.73 8.03
CA THR A 97 -11.06 -21.18 6.90
C THR A 97 -10.97 -20.11 5.78
N MET A 98 -12.09 -19.46 5.46
CA MET A 98 -12.10 -18.37 4.49
C MET A 98 -11.33 -17.14 4.97
N LEU A 99 -11.47 -16.80 6.25
CA LEU A 99 -10.77 -15.68 6.89
C LEU A 99 -9.26 -15.92 6.92
N SER A 100 -8.81 -17.10 7.36
CA SER A 100 -7.40 -17.48 7.40
C SER A 100 -6.77 -17.41 6.01
N ARG A 101 -7.48 -17.90 4.98
CA ARG A 101 -7.05 -17.75 3.58
C ARG A 101 -6.99 -16.29 3.13
N ARG A 102 -7.95 -15.46 3.55
CA ARG A 102 -8.00 -14.03 3.21
C ARG A 102 -6.82 -13.28 3.81
N ILE A 103 -6.49 -13.54 5.08
CA ILE A 103 -5.31 -12.97 5.75
C ILE A 103 -4.03 -13.46 5.05
N SER A 104 -3.89 -14.76 4.83
CA SER A 104 -2.73 -15.35 4.14
C SER A 104 -2.45 -14.69 2.78
N ASN A 105 -3.49 -14.48 1.98
CA ASN A 105 -3.37 -13.80 0.68
C ASN A 105 -2.88 -12.35 0.82
N LYS A 106 -3.31 -11.63 1.88
CA LYS A 106 -2.87 -10.25 2.14
C LYS A 106 -1.43 -10.20 2.65
N VAL A 107 -1.01 -11.18 3.46
CA VAL A 107 0.40 -11.32 3.89
C VAL A 107 1.30 -11.51 2.68
N ILE A 108 0.91 -12.35 1.72
CA ILE A 108 1.66 -12.52 0.46
C ILE A 108 1.77 -11.20 -0.32
N ILE A 109 0.78 -10.30 -0.22
CA ILE A 109 0.88 -8.96 -0.82
C ILE A 109 1.91 -8.11 -0.06
N LEU A 110 1.94 -8.16 1.28
CA LEU A 110 2.94 -7.45 2.08
C LEU A 110 4.37 -7.92 1.77
N GLU A 111 4.59 -9.24 1.66
CA GLU A 111 5.88 -9.85 1.28
C GLU A 111 6.38 -9.42 -0.10
N LYS A 112 5.51 -8.92 -1.00
CA LYS A 112 5.94 -8.40 -2.30
C LYS A 112 6.54 -7.00 -2.23
N TYR A 113 6.23 -6.26 -1.17
CA TYR A 113 6.65 -4.86 -1.00
C TYR A 113 7.52 -4.66 0.23
N ASP A 114 7.79 -5.71 1.02
CA ASP A 114 8.55 -5.61 2.26
C ASP A 114 9.95 -5.00 2.06
N LYS A 115 10.65 -5.40 1.00
CA LYS A 115 11.97 -4.87 0.59
C LYS A 115 11.93 -3.41 0.14
N ASP A 116 10.81 -2.96 -0.43
CA ASP A 116 10.67 -1.58 -0.88
C ASP A 116 10.59 -0.59 0.31
N PHE A 117 10.23 -1.10 1.49
CA PHE A 117 10.06 -0.32 2.72
C PHE A 117 10.99 -0.75 3.87
N CYS A 118 11.88 -1.73 3.64
CA CYS A 118 12.80 -2.27 4.66
C CYS A 118 12.09 -2.81 5.92
N ILE A 119 10.97 -3.53 5.72
CA ILE A 119 10.12 -4.08 6.78
C ILE A 119 10.07 -5.62 6.76
N GLU A 120 11.07 -6.27 6.16
CA GLU A 120 11.06 -7.72 5.94
C GLU A 120 10.96 -8.52 7.25
N ASN A 121 11.59 -8.00 8.30
CA ASN A 121 11.56 -8.64 9.62
C ASN A 121 10.17 -8.55 10.25
N GLU A 122 9.54 -7.39 10.19
CA GLU A 122 8.23 -7.14 10.77
C GLU A 122 7.13 -7.95 10.04
N VAL A 123 7.20 -8.04 8.70
CA VAL A 123 6.29 -8.88 7.91
C VAL A 123 6.49 -10.36 8.25
N LYS A 124 7.74 -10.80 8.40
CA LYS A 124 8.05 -12.18 8.79
C LYS A 124 7.55 -12.52 10.19
N GLU A 125 7.79 -11.63 11.16
CA GLU A 125 7.29 -11.81 12.53
C GLU A 125 5.77 -11.87 12.59
N PHE A 126 5.08 -11.02 11.83
CA PHE A 126 3.62 -11.08 11.71
C PHE A 126 3.17 -12.44 11.16
N LYS A 127 3.80 -12.91 10.09
CA LYS A 127 3.48 -14.20 9.46
C LYS A 127 3.69 -15.37 10.40
N ASP A 128 4.80 -15.40 11.13
CA ASP A 128 5.10 -16.45 12.10
C ASP A 128 4.08 -16.46 13.23
N LYS A 129 3.65 -15.28 13.70
CA LYS A 129 2.59 -15.16 14.71
C LYS A 129 1.22 -15.57 14.18
N PHE A 130 0.89 -15.20 12.95
CA PHE A 130 -0.34 -15.64 12.30
C PHE A 130 -0.38 -17.16 12.13
N LEU A 131 0.74 -17.81 11.82
CA LEU A 131 0.81 -19.27 11.71
C LEU A 131 0.64 -19.97 13.07
N GLN A 132 1.22 -19.42 14.14
CA GLN A 132 0.99 -19.91 15.50
C GLN A 132 -0.49 -19.80 15.89
N PHE A 133 -1.11 -18.65 15.58
CA PHE A 133 -2.53 -18.41 15.78
C PHE A 133 -3.41 -19.38 14.98
N ASP A 134 -3.09 -19.58 13.69
CA ASP A 134 -3.84 -20.49 12.82
C ASP A 134 -3.74 -21.95 13.27
N THR A 135 -2.58 -22.35 13.78
CA THR A 135 -2.37 -23.67 14.38
C THR A 135 -3.19 -23.83 15.66
N LEU A 136 -3.21 -22.82 16.54
CA LEU A 136 -3.99 -22.84 17.77
C LEU A 136 -5.48 -23.03 17.45
N ILE A 137 -6.04 -22.21 16.55
CA ILE A 137 -7.43 -22.34 16.18
C ILE A 137 -7.67 -23.67 15.48
N GLY A 138 -6.83 -24.06 14.52
CA GLY A 138 -6.94 -25.32 13.79
C GLY A 138 -7.02 -26.55 14.70
N ASN A 139 -6.27 -26.57 15.79
CA ASN A 139 -6.29 -27.67 16.77
C ASN A 139 -7.62 -27.76 17.54
N HIS A 140 -8.27 -26.63 17.80
CA HIS A 140 -9.50 -26.55 18.60
C HIS A 140 -10.76 -26.30 17.76
N ILE A 141 -10.64 -26.10 16.45
CA ILE A 141 -11.75 -25.70 15.57
C ILE A 141 -12.84 -26.76 15.44
N THR A 142 -12.56 -27.99 15.85
CA THR A 142 -13.54 -29.09 15.81
C THR A 142 -14.54 -29.03 16.96
N ASN A 143 -14.17 -28.38 18.07
CA ASN A 143 -14.95 -28.35 19.30
C ASN A 143 -15.06 -26.92 19.86
N ILE A 144 -16.26 -26.35 19.79
CA ILE A 144 -16.53 -24.99 20.26
C ILE A 144 -16.22 -24.79 21.75
N ASP A 145 -16.40 -25.82 22.57
CA ASP A 145 -16.16 -25.70 24.01
C ASP A 145 -14.67 -25.63 24.33
N GLU A 146 -13.82 -26.25 23.51
CA GLU A 146 -12.36 -26.08 23.59
C GLU A 146 -11.93 -24.68 23.14
N ILE A 147 -12.54 -24.13 22.08
CA ILE A 147 -12.27 -22.75 21.64
C ILE A 147 -12.56 -21.75 22.77
N LYS A 148 -13.67 -21.93 23.51
CA LYS A 148 -13.99 -21.06 24.64
C LYS A 148 -12.93 -21.11 25.74
N VAL A 149 -12.31 -22.28 25.97
CA VAL A 149 -11.24 -22.45 26.96
C VAL A 149 -9.98 -21.70 26.52
N VAL A 150 -9.62 -21.79 25.24
CA VAL A 150 -8.43 -21.10 24.69
C VAL A 150 -8.70 -19.67 24.23
N MET A 151 -9.91 -19.13 24.45
CA MET A 151 -10.30 -17.80 23.98
C MET A 151 -9.38 -16.70 24.50
N LYS A 152 -8.92 -16.83 25.76
CA LYS A 152 -7.96 -15.90 26.33
C LYS A 152 -6.64 -15.87 25.53
N ASP A 153 -6.18 -17.03 25.08
CA ASP A 153 -4.97 -17.13 24.27
C ASP A 153 -5.21 -16.59 22.86
N ILE A 154 -6.39 -16.84 22.27
CA ILE A 154 -6.81 -16.24 20.99
C ILE A 154 -6.76 -14.71 21.06
N GLU A 155 -7.31 -14.10 22.12
CA GLU A 155 -7.24 -12.66 22.34
C GLU A 155 -5.79 -12.16 22.50
N ASN A 156 -4.96 -12.87 23.27
CA ASN A 156 -3.53 -12.53 23.40
C ASN A 156 -2.80 -12.56 22.05
N TYR A 157 -3.02 -13.60 21.23
CA TYR A 157 -2.42 -13.70 19.90
C TYR A 157 -2.93 -12.60 18.97
N LYS A 158 -4.22 -12.25 19.06
CA LYS A 158 -4.80 -11.12 18.34
C LYS A 158 -4.07 -9.82 18.68
N ASP A 159 -3.92 -9.51 19.96
CA ASP A 159 -3.22 -8.29 20.40
C ASP A 159 -1.78 -8.26 19.91
N MET A 160 -1.06 -9.38 20.00
CA MET A 160 0.30 -9.49 19.46
C MET A 160 0.34 -9.26 17.94
N MET A 161 -0.60 -9.83 17.19
CA MET A 161 -0.68 -9.64 15.73
C MET A 161 -1.00 -8.19 15.37
N LEU A 162 -1.93 -7.54 16.09
CA LEU A 162 -2.26 -6.13 15.90
C LEU A 162 -1.07 -5.23 16.19
N GLN A 163 -0.33 -5.49 17.28
CA GLN A 163 0.89 -4.77 17.61
C GLN A 163 1.96 -4.91 16.50
N LYS A 164 2.10 -6.11 15.91
CA LYS A 164 3.03 -6.31 14.78
C LYS A 164 2.58 -5.57 13.53
N LEU A 165 1.28 -5.50 13.24
CA LEU A 165 0.75 -4.69 12.14
C LEU A 165 0.97 -3.19 12.36
N ASP A 166 0.90 -2.72 13.61
CA ASP A 166 1.22 -1.33 13.96
C ASP A 166 2.71 -1.02 13.75
N ASN A 167 3.60 -1.95 14.10
CA ASN A 167 5.02 -1.79 13.82
C ASN A 167 5.30 -1.71 12.31
N ILE A 168 4.64 -2.57 11.50
CA ILE A 168 4.72 -2.48 10.04
C ILE A 168 4.24 -1.12 9.55
N PHE A 169 3.13 -0.62 10.10
CA PHE A 169 2.61 0.70 9.75
C PHE A 169 3.61 1.81 10.08
N MET A 170 4.20 1.81 11.28
CA MET A 170 5.23 2.79 11.68
C MET A 170 6.51 2.70 10.84
N GLY A 171 6.87 1.52 10.33
CA GLY A 171 8.03 1.37 9.45
C GLY A 171 7.85 2.00 8.07
N ILE A 172 6.60 2.13 7.59
CA ILE A 172 6.28 2.60 6.24
C ILE A 172 6.01 4.11 6.17
N PHE A 173 5.44 4.67 7.25
CA PHE A 173 4.87 6.02 7.30
C PHE A 173 5.62 6.94 8.26
#